data_AF-A0A6N8HFI0-F1
#
_entry.id   AF-A0A6N8HFI0-F1
#
_cell.length_a   1.000
_cell.length_b   1.000
_cell.length_c   1.000
_cell.angle_alpha   90.00
_cell.angle_beta   90.00
_cell.angle_gamma   90.00
#
_symmetry.space_group_name_H-M   'P 1'
#
loop_
_entity.id
_entity.type
_entity.pdbx_description
1 polymer ?
#
loop_
_entity_poly.entity_id
_entity_poly.type
_entity_poly.pdbx_seq_one_letter_code
_entity_poly.pdbx_strand_id
1 'polypeptide(L)'
;MKRFKIVQAFALLFLAIGFTACDTEPVDPVLLDNIGENPGGSTGGSFTVDFNGQTYVATQSAAIYNEGMLSVNGVRISGSNIESVSFVLMNPVEGQTYTGNDILIIYTPAMSMYQYTNVNLDEEQPSGSVTITDIDLLNQTISGTFSFTGWWSNDEEDVEPIEFTNGAFTNVSYTGGMPPVNGNEDEFTASLDGNDYAIANIGVAVADAGSGETISINGFDTSNNKVVLTIDASLTPGTYQITGNMLEDVVGARYLTTSPESMYMATTGSVVINSKTEDRIAGTYSFSATNGTEVVNFTGTYDVDYSF
;
A
#
# COMPACT_ATOMS: atom_id res chain seq x y z
N MET A 1 -12.61 -44.90 60.76
CA MET A 1 -11.89 -43.68 60.33
C MET A 1 -10.40 -43.98 60.14
N LYS A 2 -9.99 -44.49 58.96
CA LYS A 2 -8.58 -44.75 58.59
C LYS A 2 -8.45 -44.81 57.05
N ARG A 3 -8.84 -43.77 56.30
CA ARG A 3 -8.63 -43.69 54.84
C ARG A 3 -8.53 -42.23 54.34
N PHE A 4 -7.59 -41.46 54.88
CA PHE A 4 -7.34 -40.08 54.41
C PHE A 4 -5.86 -39.72 54.20
N LYS A 5 -4.94 -40.71 54.20
CA LYS A 5 -3.49 -40.44 54.06
C LYS A 5 -2.94 -40.52 52.63
N ILE A 6 -3.71 -40.99 51.65
CA ILE A 6 -3.24 -41.14 50.26
C ILE A 6 -3.54 -39.90 49.39
N VAL A 7 -4.55 -39.10 49.74
CA VAL A 7 -4.94 -37.90 48.95
C VAL A 7 -3.97 -36.73 49.18
N GLN A 8 -3.36 -36.62 50.36
CA GLN A 8 -2.35 -35.59 50.65
C GLN A 8 -0.98 -35.86 49.98
N ALA A 9 -0.68 -37.11 49.62
CA ALA A 9 0.55 -37.44 48.93
C ALA A 9 0.49 -37.08 47.42
N PHE A 10 -0.69 -37.10 46.81
CA PHE A 10 -0.87 -36.73 45.41
C PHE A 10 -1.03 -35.22 45.19
N ALA A 11 -1.60 -34.48 46.15
CA ALA A 11 -1.70 -33.02 46.08
C ALA A 11 -0.35 -32.29 46.21
N LEU A 12 0.65 -32.92 46.84
CA LEU A 12 2.01 -32.39 46.99
C LEU A 12 2.91 -32.70 45.78
N LEU A 13 2.56 -33.69 44.96
CA LEU A 13 3.32 -34.05 43.76
C LEU A 13 3.02 -33.12 42.56
N PHE A 14 1.85 -32.46 42.56
CA PHE A 14 1.44 -31.52 41.50
C PHE A 14 1.95 -30.08 41.71
N LEU A 15 2.59 -29.77 42.84
CA LEU A 15 3.22 -28.47 43.12
C LEU A 15 4.71 -28.41 42.74
N ALA A 16 5.30 -29.53 42.32
CA ALA A 16 6.71 -29.63 41.96
C ALA A 16 6.99 -29.49 40.45
N ILE A 17 5.95 -29.27 39.63
CA ILE A 17 6.10 -28.88 38.22
C ILE A 17 5.85 -27.37 38.14
N GLY A 18 6.66 -26.63 38.89
CA GLY A 18 6.84 -25.20 38.64
C GLY A 18 7.62 -25.08 37.34
N PHE A 19 7.06 -24.36 36.38
CA PHE A 19 7.70 -24.01 35.12
C PHE A 19 9.06 -23.35 35.36
N THR A 20 10.14 -24.13 35.28
CA THR A 20 11.48 -23.61 34.99
C THR A 20 11.60 -23.49 33.49
N ALA A 21 10.90 -22.52 32.91
CA ALA A 21 11.30 -21.93 31.64
C ALA A 21 12.27 -20.80 31.97
N CYS A 22 13.49 -21.17 32.35
CA CYS A 22 14.64 -20.29 32.47
C CYS A 22 15.83 -21.01 31.83
N ASP A 23 15.64 -21.48 30.61
CA ASP A 23 16.76 -21.51 29.68
C ASP A 23 16.55 -20.28 28.79
N THR A 24 17.31 -19.22 29.08
CA THR A 24 17.68 -18.25 28.06
C THR A 24 18.45 -19.02 27.01
N GLU A 25 17.73 -19.52 26.00
CA GLU A 25 18.35 -20.07 24.81
C GLU A 25 19.29 -18.99 24.26
N PRO A 26 20.58 -19.31 24.02
CA PRO A 26 21.47 -18.34 23.41
C PRO A 26 20.85 -17.95 22.06
N VAL A 27 20.60 -16.65 21.90
CA VAL A 27 20.16 -16.08 20.62
C VAL A 27 21.11 -16.60 19.56
N ASP A 28 20.55 -17.20 18.51
CA ASP A 28 21.31 -17.74 17.39
C ASP A 28 22.33 -16.68 16.92
N PRO A 29 23.64 -16.96 16.88
CA PRO A 29 24.65 -16.03 16.38
C PRO A 29 24.36 -15.50 14.98
N VAL A 30 23.61 -16.23 14.15
CA VAL A 30 23.16 -15.78 12.83
C VAL A 30 22.13 -14.65 12.93
N LEU A 31 21.37 -14.57 14.03
CA LEU A 31 20.52 -13.43 14.34
C LEU A 31 21.32 -12.28 14.98
N LEU A 32 22.50 -12.54 15.56
CA LEU A 32 23.36 -11.51 16.15
C LEU A 32 24.10 -10.66 15.10
N ASP A 33 24.34 -11.19 13.91
CA ASP A 33 24.92 -10.42 12.79
C ASP A 33 23.91 -9.47 12.12
N ASN A 34 22.60 -9.56 12.44
CA ASN A 34 21.55 -8.67 11.97
C ASN A 34 20.96 -7.74 13.06
N ILE A 35 21.46 -7.80 14.30
CA ILE A 35 21.23 -6.75 15.30
C ILE A 35 22.38 -5.75 15.19
N GLY A 36 22.41 -5.09 14.03
CA GLY A 36 23.17 -3.88 13.84
C GLY A 36 22.83 -2.89 14.94
N GLU A 37 23.88 -2.39 15.57
CA GLU A 37 23.97 -1.17 16.36
C GLU A 37 22.65 -0.51 16.78
N ASN A 38 22.43 -0.44 18.10
CA ASN A 38 21.50 0.51 18.72
C ASN A 38 21.65 1.91 18.09
N PRO A 39 20.70 2.40 17.25
CA PRO A 39 20.81 3.71 16.66
C PRO A 39 20.04 4.67 17.54
N GLY A 40 20.74 5.27 18.50
CA GLY A 40 20.37 6.61 18.95
C GLY A 40 20.65 7.58 17.81
N GLY A 41 19.72 7.70 16.85
CA GLY A 41 19.79 8.64 15.72
C GLY A 41 19.12 8.08 14.46
N SER A 42 18.14 8.82 13.93
CA SER A 42 17.39 8.62 12.67
C SER A 42 18.07 7.69 11.66
N THR A 43 17.55 6.46 11.55
CA THR A 43 17.70 5.62 10.36
C THR A 43 16.35 5.59 9.66
N GLY A 44 16.14 6.54 8.76
CA GLY A 44 14.91 6.69 7.97
C GLY A 44 14.32 8.08 8.16
N GLY A 45 14.61 8.99 7.22
CA GLY A 45 13.98 10.30 7.05
C GLY A 45 13.76 11.18 8.28
N SER A 46 13.00 12.25 8.07
CA SER A 46 12.36 13.03 9.14
C SER A 46 10.86 13.02 8.95
N PHE A 47 10.11 12.98 10.04
CA PHE A 47 8.65 13.08 10.04
C PHE A 47 8.22 13.99 11.19
N THR A 48 7.50 15.08 10.87
CA THR A 48 7.07 16.10 11.83
C THR A 48 5.64 16.55 11.57
N VAL A 49 4.95 17.02 12.62
CA VAL A 49 3.64 17.70 12.51
C VAL A 49 3.37 18.55 13.74
N ASP A 50 2.69 19.68 13.58
CA ASP A 50 2.31 20.56 14.68
C ASP A 50 0.86 20.33 15.11
N PHE A 51 0.62 20.15 16.41
CA PHE A 51 -0.72 20.15 17.00
C PHE A 51 -0.65 20.58 18.47
N ASN A 52 -1.75 21.13 19.00
CA ASN A 52 -1.83 21.64 20.38
C ASN A 52 -0.68 22.61 20.76
N GLY A 53 -0.22 23.41 19.79
CA GLY A 53 0.86 24.38 19.97
C GLY A 53 2.24 23.74 20.21
N GLN A 54 2.43 22.46 19.88
CA GLN A 54 3.70 21.74 19.99
C GLN A 54 4.03 21.06 18.67
N THR A 55 5.33 20.87 18.42
CA THR A 55 5.80 20.07 17.28
C THR A 55 6.01 18.62 17.72
N TYR A 56 5.28 17.71 17.09
CA TYR A 56 5.58 16.30 17.08
C TYR A 56 6.75 16.04 16.14
N VAL A 57 7.79 15.39 16.66
CA VAL A 57 8.94 14.91 15.88
C VAL A 57 9.02 13.41 16.11
N ALA A 58 8.88 12.64 15.04
CA ALA A 58 9.01 11.20 15.10
C ALA A 58 10.46 10.82 15.45
N THR A 59 10.63 9.80 16.29
CA THR A 59 11.94 9.17 16.54
C THR A 59 12.32 8.20 15.45
N GLN A 60 11.33 7.62 14.77
CA GLN A 60 11.48 6.70 13.65
C GLN A 60 10.44 7.03 12.59
N SER A 61 10.81 6.91 11.32
CA SER A 61 9.85 6.99 10.22
C SER A 61 10.13 5.91 9.20
N ALA A 62 9.07 5.35 8.64
CA ALA A 62 9.15 4.31 7.63
C ALA A 62 7.94 4.36 6.72
N ALA A 63 8.10 3.86 5.51
CA ALA A 63 7.03 3.67 4.56
C ALA A 63 7.04 2.26 3.98
N ILE A 64 5.88 1.81 3.52
CA ILE A 64 5.72 0.55 2.81
C ILE A 64 4.86 0.83 1.59
N TYR A 65 5.33 0.41 0.43
CA TYR A 65 4.55 0.38 -0.79
C TYR A 65 4.22 -1.08 -1.14
N ASN A 66 2.93 -1.40 -1.27
CA ASN A 66 2.49 -2.73 -1.66
C ASN A 66 1.21 -2.63 -2.50
N GLU A 67 1.21 -3.27 -3.68
CA GLU A 67 0.04 -3.40 -4.54
C GLU A 67 -0.72 -2.08 -4.85
N GLY A 68 0.01 -0.97 -5.08
CA GLY A 68 -0.64 0.31 -5.35
C GLY A 68 -1.04 1.09 -4.11
N MET A 69 -0.67 0.62 -2.91
CA MET A 69 -0.97 1.29 -1.66
C MET A 69 0.32 1.67 -0.95
N LEU A 70 0.47 2.96 -0.65
CA LEU A 70 1.55 3.49 0.16
C LEU A 70 1.04 3.75 1.57
N SER A 71 1.72 3.20 2.56
CA SER A 71 1.56 3.55 3.96
C SER A 71 2.81 4.25 4.45
N VAL A 72 2.66 5.40 5.10
CA VAL A 72 3.77 6.14 5.73
C VAL A 72 3.47 6.31 7.20
N ASN A 73 4.46 6.07 8.06
CA ASN A 73 4.32 6.14 9.50
C ASN A 73 5.48 6.91 10.13
N GLY A 74 5.15 7.84 11.01
CA GLY A 74 6.07 8.46 11.96
C GLY A 74 5.74 8.00 13.38
N VAL A 75 6.70 7.35 14.04
CA VAL A 75 6.58 6.87 15.43
C VAL A 75 7.47 7.69 16.34
N ARG A 76 6.92 8.15 17.47
CA ARG A 76 7.64 8.79 18.57
C ARG A 76 7.65 7.84 19.76
N ILE A 77 8.84 7.37 20.13
CA ILE A 77 9.05 6.48 21.27
C ILE A 77 9.72 7.28 22.40
N SER A 78 9.09 7.29 23.57
CA SER A 78 9.65 7.87 24.79
C SER A 78 9.49 6.89 25.95
N GLY A 79 10.49 6.03 26.15
CA GLY A 79 10.40 4.93 27.11
C GLY A 79 9.38 3.89 26.66
N SER A 80 8.38 3.60 27.50
CA SER A 80 7.26 2.71 27.15
C SER A 80 6.10 3.40 26.44
N ASN A 81 6.15 4.73 26.27
CA ASN A 81 5.13 5.47 25.54
C ASN A 81 5.46 5.48 24.05
N ILE A 82 4.51 5.00 23.25
CA ILE A 82 4.59 4.96 21.80
C ILE A 82 3.40 5.74 21.25
N GLU A 83 3.68 6.74 20.43
CA GLU A 83 2.68 7.55 19.72
C GLU A 83 3.01 7.53 18.24
N SER A 84 2.01 7.53 17.38
CA SER A 84 2.24 7.47 15.93
C SER A 84 1.31 8.37 15.15
N VAL A 85 1.81 8.92 14.06
CA VAL A 85 1.02 9.53 13.00
C VAL A 85 1.25 8.70 11.74
N SER A 86 0.19 8.30 11.06
CA SER A 86 0.28 7.49 9.85
C SER A 86 -0.74 7.92 8.82
N PHE A 87 -0.41 7.73 7.55
CA PHE A 87 -1.37 7.89 6.47
C PHE A 87 -1.21 6.82 5.40
N VAL A 88 -2.29 6.61 4.65
CA VAL A 88 -2.35 5.70 3.51
C VAL A 88 -2.81 6.45 2.26
N LEU A 89 -2.15 6.18 1.13
CA LEU A 89 -2.48 6.70 -0.20
C LEU A 89 -2.59 5.55 -1.20
N MET A 90 -3.54 5.65 -2.13
CA MET A 90 -3.56 4.79 -3.31
C MET A 90 -2.81 5.45 -4.47
N ASN A 91 -1.92 4.68 -5.10
CA ASN A 91 -1.11 5.02 -6.26
C ASN A 91 -0.50 6.42 -6.14
N PRO A 92 0.31 6.67 -5.09
CA PRO A 92 1.04 7.93 -4.94
C PRO A 92 1.84 8.29 -6.20
N VAL A 93 1.71 9.55 -6.64
CA VAL A 93 2.43 10.16 -7.75
C VAL A 93 3.18 11.36 -7.24
N GLU A 94 4.43 11.51 -7.65
CA GLU A 94 5.22 12.70 -7.34
C GLU A 94 4.54 13.97 -7.87
N GLY A 95 4.48 15.00 -7.02
CA GLY A 95 3.84 16.27 -7.32
C GLY A 95 2.32 16.29 -7.11
N GLN A 96 1.69 15.16 -6.76
CA GLN A 96 0.24 15.09 -6.56
C GLN A 96 -0.17 15.40 -5.12
N THR A 97 -1.29 16.11 -4.99
CA THR A 97 -2.02 16.32 -3.72
C THR A 97 -3.26 15.44 -3.68
N TYR A 98 -3.42 14.70 -2.57
CA TYR A 98 -4.53 13.81 -2.26
C TYR A 98 -5.41 14.43 -1.17
N THR A 99 -6.73 14.31 -1.31
CA THR A 99 -7.72 14.89 -0.37
C THR A 99 -8.97 14.01 -0.29
N GLY A 100 -9.82 14.23 0.73
CA GLY A 100 -11.10 13.55 0.83
C GLY A 100 -10.95 12.03 0.94
N ASN A 101 -11.73 11.27 0.17
CA ASN A 101 -11.76 9.80 0.24
C ASN A 101 -10.47 9.11 -0.27
N ASP A 102 -9.54 9.87 -0.87
CA ASP A 102 -8.27 9.32 -1.33
C ASP A 102 -7.23 9.20 -0.19
N ILE A 103 -7.53 9.73 1.00
CA ILE A 103 -6.63 9.76 2.14
C ILE A 103 -7.27 9.19 3.41
N LEU A 104 -6.53 8.35 4.12
CA LEU A 104 -6.79 8.00 5.51
C LEU A 104 -5.58 8.43 6.34
N ILE A 105 -5.80 9.30 7.33
CA ILE A 105 -4.75 9.79 8.23
C ILE A 105 -5.18 9.53 9.67
N ILE A 106 -4.28 8.99 10.47
CA ILE A 106 -4.52 8.59 11.86
C ILE A 106 -3.39 9.11 12.75
N TYR A 107 -3.76 9.66 13.91
CA TYR A 107 -2.87 9.88 15.04
C TYR A 107 -3.30 9.00 16.22
N THR A 108 -2.39 8.18 16.74
CA THR A 108 -2.61 7.31 17.90
C THR A 108 -1.83 7.85 19.09
N PRO A 109 -2.50 8.39 20.13
CA PRO A 109 -1.86 8.84 21.37
C PRO A 109 -1.27 7.70 22.19
N ALA A 110 -0.33 8.02 23.08
CA ALA A 110 0.34 7.02 23.91
C ALA A 110 -0.67 6.30 24.81
N MET A 111 -0.56 4.97 24.87
CA MET A 111 -1.37 4.11 25.75
C MET A 111 -2.89 4.24 25.52
N SER A 112 -3.30 4.78 24.38
CA SER A 112 -4.71 4.86 23.99
C SER A 112 -5.08 3.68 23.10
N MET A 113 -6.30 3.17 23.27
CA MET A 113 -6.93 2.24 22.31
C MET A 113 -7.76 2.96 21.24
N TYR A 114 -7.93 4.27 21.40
CA TYR A 114 -8.62 5.16 20.49
C TYR A 114 -7.64 6.13 19.84
N GLN A 115 -8.05 6.72 18.73
CA GLN A 115 -7.20 7.48 17.83
C GLN A 115 -7.94 8.69 17.27
N TYR A 116 -7.19 9.68 16.79
CA TYR A 116 -7.74 10.75 15.98
C TYR A 116 -7.65 10.34 14.51
N THR A 117 -8.78 10.31 13.81
CA THR A 117 -8.87 10.01 12.38
C THR A 117 -9.25 11.26 11.60
N ASN A 118 -8.82 11.37 10.35
CA ASN A 118 -9.26 12.46 9.48
C ASN A 118 -10.71 12.35 9.01
N VAL A 119 -11.47 11.35 9.47
CA VAL A 119 -12.89 11.17 9.13
C VAL A 119 -13.76 11.59 10.31
N ASN A 120 -14.67 12.54 10.07
CA ASN A 120 -15.74 12.83 11.02
C ASN A 120 -16.78 11.70 10.97
N LEU A 121 -16.96 10.94 12.05
CA LEU A 121 -17.91 9.81 12.11
C LEU A 121 -19.38 10.26 12.02
N ASP A 122 -19.69 11.51 12.37
CA ASP A 122 -21.06 12.04 12.32
C ASP A 122 -21.45 12.56 10.93
N GLU A 123 -20.48 13.07 10.16
CA GLU A 123 -20.70 13.70 8.85
C GLU A 123 -20.15 12.85 7.68
N GLU A 124 -19.41 11.79 7.98
CA GLU A 124 -18.71 10.90 7.03
C GLU A 124 -17.84 11.62 5.99
N GLN A 125 -17.36 12.82 6.30
CA GLN A 125 -16.48 13.59 5.41
C GLN A 125 -15.03 13.54 5.89
N PRO A 126 -14.10 13.00 5.08
CA PRO A 126 -12.68 13.09 5.39
C PRO A 126 -12.17 14.52 5.20
N SER A 127 -11.28 14.96 6.08
CA SER A 127 -10.57 16.22 6.00
C SER A 127 -9.08 16.03 5.71
N GLY A 128 -8.44 17.15 5.40
CA GLY A 128 -6.99 17.22 5.25
C GLY A 128 -6.50 16.99 3.82
N SER A 129 -5.17 16.94 3.72
CA SER A 129 -4.45 16.71 2.48
C SER A 129 -3.12 16.03 2.74
N VAL A 130 -2.65 15.26 1.76
CA VAL A 130 -1.27 14.77 1.67
C VAL A 130 -0.75 15.15 0.30
N THR A 131 0.44 15.75 0.22
CA THR A 131 1.12 16.04 -1.05
C THR A 131 2.42 15.27 -1.10
N ILE A 132 2.61 14.46 -2.13
CA ILE A 132 3.89 13.82 -2.41
C ILE A 132 4.74 14.81 -3.21
N THR A 133 5.91 15.17 -2.70
CA THR A 133 6.79 16.14 -3.37
C THR A 133 7.95 15.49 -4.11
N ASP A 134 8.36 14.29 -3.69
CA ASP A 134 9.51 13.59 -4.25
C ASP A 134 9.38 12.08 -3.99
N ILE A 135 9.64 11.27 -5.01
CA ILE A 135 9.82 9.82 -4.92
C ILE A 135 11.18 9.45 -5.51
N ASP A 136 12.15 9.16 -4.64
CA ASP A 136 13.47 8.70 -5.05
C ASP A 136 13.50 7.16 -5.09
N LEU A 137 13.37 6.62 -6.30
CA LEU A 137 13.36 5.18 -6.55
C LEU A 137 14.72 4.52 -6.33
N LEU A 138 15.81 5.27 -6.58
CA LEU A 138 17.17 4.77 -6.48
C LEU A 138 17.56 4.58 -5.01
N ASN A 139 17.24 5.58 -4.18
CA ASN A 139 17.52 5.55 -2.74
C ASN A 139 16.35 4.98 -1.92
N GLN A 140 15.24 4.63 -2.57
CA GLN A 140 14.00 4.13 -1.98
C GLN A 140 13.49 5.05 -0.87
N THR A 141 13.34 6.34 -1.16
CA THR A 141 12.82 7.33 -0.21
C THR A 141 11.66 8.14 -0.77
N ILE A 142 10.79 8.62 0.11
CA ILE A 142 9.67 9.50 -0.24
C ILE A 142 9.63 10.75 0.64
N SER A 143 9.24 11.87 0.05
CA SER A 143 9.06 13.15 0.73
C SER A 143 7.73 13.81 0.40
N GLY A 144 7.25 14.67 1.29
CA GLY A 144 6.01 15.39 1.11
C GLY A 144 5.53 16.14 2.34
N THR A 145 4.29 16.64 2.25
CA THR A 145 3.63 17.40 3.32
C THR A 145 2.23 16.89 3.57
N PHE A 146 1.70 17.09 4.77
CA PHE A 146 0.33 16.74 5.11
C PHE A 146 -0.27 17.68 6.16
N SER A 147 -1.60 17.70 6.25
CA SER A 147 -2.36 18.39 7.29
C SER A 147 -3.75 17.78 7.40
N PHE A 148 -4.36 17.74 8.58
CA PHE A 148 -5.73 17.26 8.75
C PHE A 148 -6.35 17.76 10.05
N THR A 149 -7.68 17.77 10.09
CA THR A 149 -8.44 17.84 11.34
C THR A 149 -8.68 16.40 11.80
N GLY A 150 -8.26 16.07 13.02
CA GLY A 150 -8.45 14.75 13.61
C GLY A 150 -9.66 14.73 14.53
N TRP A 151 -10.60 13.81 14.29
CA TRP A 151 -11.74 13.51 15.16
C TRP A 151 -11.48 12.25 15.97
N TRP A 152 -11.89 12.27 17.23
CA TRP A 152 -11.70 11.13 18.12
C TRP A 152 -12.54 9.92 17.67
N SER A 153 -11.93 8.75 17.68
CA SER A 153 -12.55 7.52 17.15
C SER A 153 -13.55 6.87 18.10
N ASN A 154 -13.70 7.37 19.33
CA ASN A 154 -14.74 6.92 20.26
C ASN A 154 -15.87 7.95 20.27
N ASP A 155 -16.96 7.62 19.56
CA ASP A 155 -18.16 8.46 19.43
C ASP A 155 -18.98 8.55 20.73
N GLU A 156 -18.73 7.68 21.70
CA GLU A 156 -19.32 7.76 23.04
C GLU A 156 -18.67 8.87 23.91
N GLU A 157 -17.52 9.40 23.50
CA GLU A 157 -16.77 10.43 24.22
C GLU A 157 -16.84 11.78 23.50
N ASP A 158 -17.27 12.82 24.21
CA ASP A 158 -17.30 14.20 23.70
C ASP A 158 -15.89 14.82 23.77
N VAL A 159 -15.07 14.51 22.78
CA VAL A 159 -13.68 14.99 22.64
C VAL A 159 -13.57 15.94 21.46
N GLU A 160 -13.07 17.15 21.71
CA GLU A 160 -12.91 18.17 20.67
C GLU A 160 -11.92 17.71 19.58
N PRO A 161 -12.20 18.02 18.29
CA PRO A 161 -11.28 17.75 17.20
C PRO A 161 -9.96 18.54 17.35
N ILE A 162 -8.87 17.97 16.82
CA ILE A 162 -7.53 18.57 16.87
C ILE A 162 -7.06 18.91 15.47
N GLU A 163 -6.52 20.12 15.28
CA GLU A 163 -5.86 20.53 14.04
C GLU A 163 -4.40 20.06 14.02
N PHE A 164 -4.06 19.27 13.01
CA PHE A 164 -2.71 18.83 12.69
C PHE A 164 -2.21 19.62 11.47
N THR A 165 -1.22 20.46 11.68
CA THR A 165 -0.72 21.44 10.69
C THR A 165 0.78 21.29 10.48
N ASN A 166 1.32 21.88 9.41
CA ASN A 166 2.75 21.83 9.08
C ASN A 166 3.33 20.40 9.09
N GLY A 167 2.52 19.41 8.73
CA GLY A 167 2.98 18.04 8.60
C GLY A 167 3.97 17.93 7.45
N ALA A 168 5.12 17.32 7.71
CA ALA A 168 6.18 17.14 6.72
C ALA A 168 6.86 15.79 6.94
N PHE A 169 7.17 15.12 5.84
CA PHE A 169 8.01 13.95 5.82
C PHE A 169 9.08 14.13 4.74
N THR A 170 10.33 13.77 5.05
CA THR A 170 11.46 14.02 4.16
C THR A 170 12.39 12.83 4.17
N ASN A 171 12.69 12.30 2.99
CA ASN A 171 13.55 11.14 2.76
C ASN A 171 13.17 9.94 3.64
N VAL A 172 11.86 9.72 3.84
CA VAL A 172 11.38 8.55 4.57
C VAL A 172 11.62 7.33 3.71
N SER A 173 12.44 6.39 4.21
CA SER A 173 12.74 5.15 3.50
C SER A 173 11.48 4.31 3.36
N TYR A 174 11.23 3.80 2.15
CA TYR A 174 10.14 2.86 1.89
C TYR A 174 10.66 1.48 1.53
N THR A 175 9.87 0.45 1.82
CA THR A 175 10.10 -0.91 1.32
C THR A 175 9.01 -1.33 0.34
N GLY A 176 9.32 -2.29 -0.53
CA GLY A 176 8.44 -2.73 -1.61
C GLY A 176 8.74 -2.06 -2.95
N GLY A 177 8.23 -2.66 -4.03
CA GLY A 177 8.44 -2.18 -5.41
C GLY A 177 7.45 -1.08 -5.74
N MET A 178 7.80 0.17 -5.45
CA MET A 178 7.07 1.31 -6.00
C MET A 178 7.29 1.31 -7.52
N PRO A 179 6.23 1.36 -8.36
CA PRO A 179 6.40 1.48 -9.78
C PRO A 179 7.26 2.72 -10.02
N PRO A 180 8.24 2.64 -10.92
CA PRO A 180 9.05 3.79 -11.20
C PRO A 180 8.17 4.97 -11.60
N VAL A 181 8.16 6.04 -10.80
CA VAL A 181 7.72 7.37 -11.26
C VAL A 181 8.86 7.94 -12.12
N ASN A 182 9.22 7.23 -13.20
CA ASN A 182 10.13 7.76 -14.19
C ASN A 182 9.31 8.71 -15.06
N GLY A 183 9.60 10.01 -14.94
CA GLY A 183 8.98 11.02 -15.76
C GLY A 183 8.99 10.64 -17.24
N ASN A 184 7.81 10.64 -17.85
CA ASN A 184 7.58 10.76 -19.29
C ASN A 184 8.17 9.71 -20.25
N GLU A 185 8.67 8.55 -19.83
CA GLU A 185 9.02 7.47 -20.78
C GLU A 185 8.00 6.34 -20.83
N ASP A 186 7.27 6.08 -19.74
CA ASP A 186 6.22 5.07 -19.76
C ASP A 186 4.97 5.62 -20.43
N GLU A 187 4.52 4.93 -21.47
CA GLU A 187 3.34 5.28 -22.23
C GLU A 187 2.28 4.20 -22.05
N PHE A 188 1.07 4.61 -21.70
CA PHE A 188 -0.11 3.77 -21.74
C PHE A 188 -1.26 4.60 -22.28
N THR A 189 -1.77 4.23 -23.46
CA THR A 189 -2.86 4.96 -24.11
C THR A 189 -4.09 4.07 -24.14
N ALA A 190 -5.27 4.69 -24.08
CA ALA A 190 -6.53 3.98 -24.13
C ALA A 190 -7.56 4.77 -24.95
N SER A 191 -8.38 4.04 -25.69
CA SER A 191 -9.61 4.54 -26.29
C SER A 191 -10.76 3.65 -25.88
N LEU A 192 -11.78 4.27 -25.27
CA LEU A 192 -13.01 3.63 -24.82
C LEU A 192 -14.12 3.88 -25.85
N ASP A 193 -14.60 2.80 -26.45
CA ASP A 193 -15.63 2.79 -27.51
C ASP A 193 -15.33 3.78 -28.64
N GLY A 194 -14.04 3.87 -29.00
CA GLY A 194 -13.53 4.73 -30.07
C GLY A 194 -13.33 6.20 -29.68
N ASN A 195 -13.61 6.57 -28.43
CA ASN A 195 -13.29 7.89 -27.89
C ASN A 195 -11.98 7.84 -27.11
N ASP A 196 -11.25 8.96 -27.06
CA ASP A 196 -10.05 9.07 -26.24
C ASP A 196 -10.39 8.84 -24.76
N TYR A 197 -9.63 7.97 -24.10
CA TYR A 197 -9.73 7.73 -22.66
C TYR A 197 -8.43 8.23 -22.03
N ALA A 198 -8.50 9.41 -21.41
CA ALA A 198 -7.33 10.09 -20.88
C ALA A 198 -6.75 9.35 -19.67
N ILE A 199 -5.53 8.83 -19.84
CA ILE A 199 -4.75 8.22 -18.76
C ILE A 199 -4.01 9.33 -18.02
N ALA A 200 -4.32 9.48 -16.73
CA ALA A 200 -3.69 10.43 -15.83
C ALA A 200 -2.48 9.83 -15.10
N ASN A 201 -2.48 8.51 -14.86
CA ASN A 201 -1.40 7.82 -14.17
C ASN A 201 -1.24 6.37 -14.66
N ILE A 202 -0.03 5.83 -14.57
CA ILE A 202 0.32 4.46 -14.93
C ILE A 202 0.93 3.76 -13.72
N GLY A 203 0.39 2.61 -13.34
CA GLY A 203 0.94 1.75 -12.29
C GLY A 203 1.32 0.38 -12.85
N VAL A 204 2.59 0.01 -12.71
CA VAL A 204 3.09 -1.31 -13.11
C VAL A 204 3.42 -2.14 -11.86
N ALA A 205 3.10 -3.43 -11.88
CA ALA A 205 3.45 -4.35 -10.81
C ALA A 205 3.81 -5.72 -11.39
N VAL A 206 4.81 -6.39 -10.84
CA VAL A 206 5.08 -7.80 -11.11
C VAL A 206 4.77 -8.63 -9.88
N ALA A 207 3.99 -9.69 -10.05
CA ALA A 207 3.61 -10.61 -8.98
C ALA A 207 3.83 -12.06 -9.39
N ASP A 208 4.37 -12.87 -8.49
CA ASP A 208 4.45 -14.33 -8.63
C ASP A 208 3.34 -14.99 -7.80
N ALA A 209 2.41 -15.67 -8.47
CA ALA A 209 1.31 -16.40 -7.83
C ALA A 209 1.54 -17.92 -7.80
N GLY A 210 2.77 -18.39 -8.01
CA GLY A 210 3.13 -19.81 -8.04
C GLY A 210 2.77 -20.53 -9.35
N SER A 211 2.02 -19.88 -10.23
CA SER A 211 1.78 -20.30 -11.63
C SER A 211 2.69 -19.59 -12.63
N GLY A 212 3.60 -18.74 -12.16
CA GLY A 212 4.43 -17.86 -12.97
C GLY A 212 4.30 -16.39 -12.57
N GLU A 213 5.29 -15.59 -12.96
CA GLU A 213 5.28 -14.14 -12.79
C GLU A 213 4.28 -13.51 -13.78
N THR A 214 3.52 -12.53 -13.31
CA THR A 214 2.57 -11.75 -14.11
C THR A 214 2.92 -10.28 -14.02
N ILE A 215 3.08 -9.62 -15.17
CA ILE A 215 3.19 -8.18 -15.31
C ILE A 215 1.78 -7.60 -15.36
N SER A 216 1.46 -6.69 -14.45
CA SER A 216 0.20 -5.96 -14.36
C SER A 216 0.45 -4.49 -14.72
N ILE A 217 -0.22 -4.00 -15.75
CA ILE A 217 -0.13 -2.61 -16.21
C ILE A 217 -1.49 -1.96 -15.99
N ASN A 218 -1.53 -0.87 -15.23
CA ASN A 218 -2.76 -0.21 -14.79
C ASN A 218 -2.74 1.24 -15.29
N GLY A 219 -3.64 1.59 -16.20
CA GLY A 219 -3.87 2.98 -16.62
C GLY A 219 -5.05 3.58 -15.87
N PHE A 220 -4.81 4.62 -15.08
CA PHE A 220 -5.80 5.31 -14.26
C PHE A 220 -6.25 6.62 -14.93
N ASP A 221 -7.54 6.94 -14.88
CA ASP A 221 -8.02 8.29 -15.20
C ASP A 221 -7.98 9.22 -13.96
N THR A 222 -8.39 10.48 -14.12
CA THR A 222 -8.43 11.46 -13.03
C THR A 222 -9.46 11.15 -11.94
N SER A 223 -10.34 10.18 -12.16
CA SER A 223 -11.38 9.73 -11.21
C SER A 223 -11.03 8.38 -10.58
N ASN A 224 -9.80 7.91 -10.74
CA ASN A 224 -9.31 6.60 -10.31
C ASN A 224 -10.03 5.40 -10.95
N ASN A 225 -10.80 5.59 -12.03
CA ASN A 225 -11.21 4.47 -12.87
C ASN A 225 -9.97 3.93 -13.58
N LYS A 226 -9.87 2.61 -13.72
CA LYS A 226 -8.66 1.98 -14.28
C LYS A 226 -8.92 0.91 -15.32
N VAL A 227 -8.15 0.96 -16.39
CA VAL A 227 -7.99 -0.13 -17.34
C VAL A 227 -6.73 -0.91 -16.96
N VAL A 228 -6.84 -2.23 -16.91
CA VAL A 228 -5.77 -3.12 -16.44
C VAL A 228 -5.47 -4.14 -17.52
N LEU A 229 -4.19 -4.31 -17.83
CA LEU A 229 -3.66 -5.45 -18.59
C LEU A 229 -2.88 -6.36 -17.65
N THR A 230 -3.03 -7.67 -17.81
CA THR A 230 -2.21 -8.69 -17.14
C THR A 230 -1.52 -9.54 -18.20
N ILE A 231 -0.21 -9.69 -18.11
CA ILE A 231 0.62 -10.36 -19.11
C ILE A 231 1.53 -11.34 -18.38
N ASP A 232 1.51 -12.62 -18.76
CA ASP A 232 2.47 -13.60 -18.27
C ASP A 232 3.90 -13.16 -18.62
N ALA A 233 4.77 -13.07 -17.62
CA ALA A 233 6.13 -12.54 -17.75
C ALA A 233 7.06 -13.47 -18.54
N SER A 234 6.67 -14.72 -18.81
CA SER A 234 7.42 -15.63 -19.68
C SER A 234 7.18 -15.38 -21.17
N LEU A 235 6.16 -14.59 -21.53
CA LEU A 235 5.80 -14.33 -22.92
C LEU A 235 6.87 -13.53 -23.65
N THR A 236 7.03 -13.83 -24.94
CA THR A 236 7.96 -13.19 -25.87
C THR A 236 7.18 -12.35 -26.88
N PRO A 237 7.82 -11.55 -27.75
CA PRO A 237 7.11 -10.81 -28.78
C PRO A 237 6.18 -11.70 -29.62
N GLY A 238 4.92 -11.29 -29.77
CA GLY A 238 3.87 -12.09 -30.36
C GLY A 238 2.46 -11.53 -30.11
N THR A 239 1.45 -12.21 -30.65
CA THR A 239 0.04 -11.87 -30.43
C THR A 239 -0.64 -12.95 -29.62
N TYR A 240 -1.22 -12.55 -28.49
CA TYR A 240 -1.85 -13.42 -27.51
C TYR A 240 -3.34 -13.07 -27.42
N GLN A 241 -4.20 -14.09 -27.41
CA GLN A 241 -5.64 -13.88 -27.41
C GLN A 241 -6.17 -13.82 -25.98
N ILE A 242 -7.19 -12.98 -25.78
CA ILE A 242 -8.06 -13.01 -24.61
C ILE A 242 -9.33 -13.75 -25.05
N THR A 243 -9.65 -14.86 -24.38
CA THR A 243 -10.83 -15.68 -24.64
C THR A 243 -11.89 -15.55 -23.54
N GLY A 244 -11.55 -14.86 -22.44
CA GLY A 244 -12.38 -14.75 -21.24
C GLY A 244 -12.23 -15.93 -20.30
N ASN A 245 -11.39 -16.92 -20.64
CA ASN A 245 -11.06 -18.03 -19.76
C ASN A 245 -9.77 -17.74 -19.01
N MET A 246 -9.90 -17.16 -17.82
CA MET A 246 -8.74 -16.78 -16.97
C MET A 246 -7.82 -17.94 -16.58
N LEU A 247 -8.25 -19.20 -16.71
CA LEU A 247 -7.41 -20.36 -16.40
C LEU A 247 -6.53 -20.79 -17.58
N GLU A 248 -6.87 -20.37 -18.79
CA GLU A 248 -6.18 -20.76 -20.03
C GLU A 248 -5.48 -19.57 -20.69
N ASP A 249 -6.02 -18.36 -20.50
CA ASP A 249 -5.48 -17.14 -21.07
C ASP A 249 -4.18 -16.74 -20.37
N VAL A 250 -3.11 -16.58 -21.16
CA VAL A 250 -1.79 -16.07 -20.69
C VAL A 250 -1.71 -14.54 -20.69
N VAL A 251 -2.77 -13.88 -21.18
CA VAL A 251 -2.96 -12.43 -21.13
C VAL A 251 -4.40 -12.13 -20.74
N GLY A 252 -4.63 -11.05 -19.99
CA GLY A 252 -5.95 -10.66 -19.53
C GLY A 252 -6.12 -9.16 -19.55
N ALA A 253 -7.38 -8.72 -19.49
CA ALA A 253 -7.70 -7.31 -19.35
C ALA A 253 -9.01 -7.11 -18.58
N ARG A 254 -9.15 -5.94 -17.94
CA ARG A 254 -10.37 -5.52 -17.26
C ARG A 254 -10.44 -4.01 -17.14
N TYR A 255 -11.64 -3.50 -16.92
CA TYR A 255 -11.91 -2.09 -16.63
C TYR A 255 -12.70 -1.98 -15.33
N LEU A 256 -12.27 -1.09 -14.44
CA LEU A 256 -12.90 -0.85 -13.15
C LEU A 256 -13.30 0.62 -13.03
N THR A 257 -14.53 0.87 -12.60
CA THR A 257 -15.02 2.21 -12.26
C THR A 257 -15.16 2.36 -10.76
N THR A 258 -15.02 3.59 -10.25
CA THR A 258 -15.14 3.93 -8.82
C THR A 258 -16.49 4.54 -8.46
N SER A 259 -17.20 5.17 -9.42
CA SER A 259 -18.52 5.74 -9.19
C SER A 259 -19.40 5.77 -10.45
N PRO A 260 -20.45 4.92 -10.54
CA PRO A 260 -20.71 3.79 -9.65
C PRO A 260 -19.58 2.76 -9.74
N GLU A 261 -19.35 2.02 -8.66
CA GLU A 261 -18.40 0.92 -8.69
C GLU A 261 -18.88 -0.18 -9.65
N SER A 262 -18.05 -0.56 -10.61
CA SER A 262 -18.35 -1.63 -11.56
C SER A 262 -17.06 -2.26 -12.09
N MET A 263 -17.14 -3.56 -12.41
CA MET A 263 -16.03 -4.32 -12.98
C MET A 263 -16.47 -4.93 -14.31
N TYR A 264 -15.72 -4.59 -15.37
CA TYR A 264 -15.90 -5.12 -16.71
C TYR A 264 -14.74 -6.08 -16.98
N MET A 265 -15.05 -7.36 -17.16
CA MET A 265 -14.06 -8.40 -17.45
C MET A 265 -13.94 -8.59 -18.96
N ALA A 266 -12.71 -8.63 -19.48
CA ALA A 266 -12.50 -8.92 -20.90
C ALA A 266 -12.97 -10.33 -21.25
N THR A 267 -13.80 -10.44 -22.29
CA THR A 267 -14.32 -11.72 -22.80
C THR A 267 -13.74 -12.08 -24.16
N THR A 268 -13.26 -11.09 -24.90
CA THR A 268 -12.57 -11.28 -26.18
C THR A 268 -11.52 -10.19 -26.37
N GLY A 269 -10.49 -10.47 -27.16
CA GLY A 269 -9.50 -9.48 -27.52
C GLY A 269 -8.13 -10.08 -27.79
N SER A 270 -7.13 -9.20 -27.81
CA SER A 270 -5.74 -9.60 -27.90
C SER A 270 -4.81 -8.57 -27.28
N VAL A 271 -3.70 -9.07 -26.77
CA VAL A 271 -2.52 -8.28 -26.41
C VAL A 271 -1.42 -8.66 -27.39
N VAL A 272 -0.82 -7.65 -28.02
CA VAL A 272 0.35 -7.80 -28.90
C VAL A 272 1.55 -7.29 -28.13
N ILE A 273 2.59 -8.11 -28.00
CA ILE A 273 3.89 -7.72 -27.49
C ILE A 273 4.77 -7.46 -28.71
N ASN A 274 5.11 -6.19 -28.94
CA ASN A 274 5.98 -5.77 -30.05
C ASN A 274 7.46 -5.94 -29.68
N SER A 275 7.83 -5.59 -28.46
CA SER A 275 9.18 -5.74 -27.93
C SER A 275 9.15 -6.03 -26.43
N LYS A 276 10.16 -6.76 -25.98
CA LYS A 276 10.37 -7.05 -24.58
C LYS A 276 11.86 -7.22 -24.29
N THR A 277 12.36 -6.52 -23.28
CA THR A 277 13.72 -6.65 -22.73
C THR A 277 13.63 -7.34 -21.37
N GLU A 278 14.65 -7.19 -20.52
CA GLU A 278 14.61 -7.70 -19.15
C GLU A 278 13.70 -6.84 -18.25
N ASP A 279 13.62 -5.55 -18.56
CA ASP A 279 13.05 -4.48 -17.74
C ASP A 279 11.92 -3.72 -18.43
N ARG A 280 11.65 -3.93 -19.73
CA ARG A 280 10.70 -3.10 -20.47
C ARG A 280 9.86 -3.91 -21.45
N ILE A 281 8.57 -3.59 -21.54
CA ILE A 281 7.63 -4.26 -22.45
C ILE A 281 6.78 -3.24 -23.19
N ALA A 282 6.66 -3.42 -24.50
CA ALA A 282 5.90 -2.52 -25.36
C ALA A 282 5.05 -3.27 -26.38
N GLY A 283 3.91 -2.68 -26.73
CA GLY A 283 2.90 -3.37 -27.52
C GLY A 283 1.62 -2.59 -27.74
N THR A 284 0.61 -3.31 -28.22
CA THR A 284 -0.75 -2.80 -28.43
C THR A 284 -1.76 -3.76 -27.84
N TYR A 285 -2.95 -3.28 -27.53
CA TYR A 285 -4.03 -4.12 -27.07
C TYR A 285 -5.37 -3.70 -27.70
N SER A 286 -6.27 -4.67 -27.78
CA SER A 286 -7.66 -4.46 -28.15
C SER A 286 -8.51 -5.50 -27.45
N PHE A 287 -9.52 -5.10 -26.68
CA PHE A 287 -10.40 -6.06 -26.01
C PHE A 287 -11.83 -5.54 -25.88
N SER A 288 -12.76 -6.47 -25.72
CA SER A 288 -14.15 -6.21 -25.34
C SER A 288 -14.39 -6.76 -23.95
N ALA A 289 -14.93 -5.92 -23.06
CA ALA A 289 -15.17 -6.25 -21.67
C ALA A 289 -16.63 -6.00 -21.26
N THR A 290 -17.13 -6.78 -20.31
CA THR A 290 -18.52 -6.71 -19.86
C THR A 290 -18.65 -6.86 -18.34
N ASN A 291 -19.61 -6.14 -17.76
CA ASN A 291 -20.07 -6.31 -16.39
C ASN A 291 -21.32 -7.23 -16.30
N GLY A 292 -21.65 -7.93 -17.39
CA GLY A 292 -22.84 -8.77 -17.54
C GLY A 292 -24.07 -8.06 -18.08
N THR A 293 -24.09 -6.72 -18.09
CA THR A 293 -25.20 -5.91 -18.63
C THR A 293 -24.75 -5.05 -19.81
N GLU A 294 -23.60 -4.40 -19.66
CA GLU A 294 -23.01 -3.50 -20.63
C GLU A 294 -21.74 -4.10 -21.21
N VAL A 295 -21.40 -3.68 -22.43
CA VAL A 295 -20.17 -4.06 -23.12
C VAL A 295 -19.43 -2.80 -23.50
N VAL A 296 -18.14 -2.76 -23.18
CA VAL A 296 -17.22 -1.68 -23.52
C VAL A 296 -16.05 -2.23 -24.34
N ASN A 297 -15.53 -1.43 -25.24
CA ASN A 297 -14.41 -1.82 -26.09
C ASN A 297 -13.23 -0.90 -25.86
N PHE A 298 -12.07 -1.48 -25.64
CA PHE A 298 -10.84 -0.76 -25.47
C PHE A 298 -9.85 -1.08 -26.58
N THR A 299 -9.14 -0.06 -27.02
CA THR A 299 -7.92 -0.19 -27.84
C THR A 299 -6.84 0.73 -27.29
N GLY A 300 -5.57 0.38 -27.49
CA GLY A 300 -4.50 1.21 -26.97
C GLY A 300 -3.10 0.67 -27.21
N THR A 301 -2.12 1.42 -26.72
CA THR A 301 -0.69 1.08 -26.72
C THR A 301 -0.17 1.04 -25.29
N TYR A 302 0.90 0.28 -25.08
CA TYR A 302 1.67 0.30 -23.86
C TYR A 302 3.15 0.24 -24.20
N ASP A 303 3.97 0.94 -23.44
CA ASP A 303 5.43 0.91 -23.46
C ASP A 303 5.87 1.27 -22.03
N VAL A 304 6.15 0.27 -21.21
CA VAL A 304 6.35 0.47 -19.77
C VAL A 304 7.56 -0.29 -19.25
N ASP A 305 8.20 0.31 -18.27
CA ASP A 305 9.19 -0.33 -17.41
C ASP A 305 8.48 -1.26 -16.41
N TYR A 306 9.04 -2.46 -16.21
CA TYR A 306 8.58 -3.43 -15.24
C TYR A 306 9.71 -3.97 -14.36
N SER A 307 10.85 -3.26 -14.29
CA SER A 307 11.94 -3.57 -13.36
C SER A 307 11.54 -3.25 -11.91
N PHE A 308 11.94 -4.12 -10.98
CA PHE A 308 11.74 -3.99 -9.53
C PHE A 308 13.01 -4.39 -8.78
#